data_AF-A0A7X7KVS0-F1
#
_entry.id   AF-A0A7X7KVS0-F1
#
_cell.length_a   1.000
_cell.length_b   1.000
_cell.length_c   1.000
_cell.angle_alpha   90.00
_cell.angle_beta   90.00
_cell.angle_gamma   90.00
#
_symmetry.space_group_name_H-M   'P 1'
#
loop_
_entity.id
_entity.type
_entity.pdbx_description
1 polymer ?
#
loop_
_entity_poly.entity_id
_entity_poly.type
_entity_poly.pdbx_seq_one_letter_code
_entity_poly.pdbx_strand_id
1 'polypeptide(L)' 'LADPLPAAIHLYVENIRDEVGDDPAGFREEVRTTLLHEIGHYLGLDEDDLDARGIG' A
#
# COMPACT_ATOMS: atom_id res chain seq x y z
N LEU A 1 -29.98 -6.61 11.10
CA LEU A 1 -28.53 -6.68 11.39
C LEU A 1 -27.85 -5.90 10.29
N ALA A 2 -26.98 -4.95 10.59
CA ALA A 2 -26.24 -4.25 9.55
C ALA A 2 -25.25 -5.24 8.91
N ASP A 3 -25.10 -5.20 7.59
CA ASP A 3 -24.06 -5.95 6.92
C ASP A 3 -22.68 -5.52 7.46
N PRO A 4 -21.72 -6.44 7.63
CA PRO A 4 -20.37 -6.08 8.02
C PRO A 4 -19.80 -5.10 6.99
N LEU A 5 -19.13 -4.05 7.48
CA LEU A 5 -18.42 -3.14 6.60
C LEU A 5 -17.36 -3.93 5.81
N PRO A 6 -17.12 -3.57 4.53
CA PRO A 6 -16.06 -4.19 3.75
C PRO A 6 -14.70 -3.94 4.42
N ALA A 7 -13.74 -4.81 4.11
CA ALA A 7 -12.34 -4.58 4.48
C ALA A 7 -11.87 -3.21 3.94
N ALA A 8 -11.09 -2.50 4.74
CA ALA A 8 -10.56 -1.19 4.41
C ALA A 8 -9.03 -1.24 4.41
N ILE A 9 -8.43 -0.62 3.40
CA ILE A 9 -6.99 -0.35 3.33
C ILE A 9 -6.81 1.15 3.62
N HIS A 10 -5.88 1.46 4.52
CA HIS A 10 -5.60 2.84 4.93
C HIS A 10 -4.24 3.26 4.36
N LEU A 11 -4.24 4.32 3.57
CA LEU A 11 -3.01 4.93 3.05
C LEU A 11 -2.79 6.30 3.71
N TYR A 12 -1.59 6.50 4.23
CA TYR A 12 -1.16 7.77 4.82
C TYR A 12 -0.51 8.65 3.75
N VAL A 13 -1.34 9.37 2.99
CA VAL A 13 -0.92 10.12 1.80
C VAL A 13 0.15 11.18 2.09
N GLU A 14 0.10 11.84 3.26
CA GLU A 14 1.11 12.85 3.63
C GLU A 14 2.47 12.20 3.87
N ASN A 15 2.54 11.03 4.50
CA ASN A 15 3.80 10.29 4.65
C ASN A 15 4.39 9.96 3.28
N ILE A 16 3.56 9.47 2.35
CA ILE A 16 4.02 9.15 1.00
C ILE A 16 4.55 10.41 0.29
N ARG A 17 3.90 11.55 0.45
CA ARG A 17 4.36 12.83 -0.11
C ARG A 17 5.68 13.29 0.48
N ASP A 18 5.87 13.11 1.78
CA ASP A 18 7.11 13.49 2.46
C ASP A 18 8.30 12.65 1.96
N GLU A 19 8.09 11.36 1.65
CA GLU A 19 9.13 10.48 1.11
C GLU A 19 9.52 10.83 -0.33
N VAL A 20 8.54 11.13 -1.20
CA VAL A 20 8.82 11.37 -2.63
C VAL A 20 9.08 12.83 -3.00
N GLY A 21 8.68 13.78 -2.14
CA GLY A 21 8.74 15.21 -2.42
C GLY A 21 7.85 15.66 -3.59
N ASP A 22 8.27 16.71 -4.31
CA ASP A 22 7.58 17.26 -5.49
C ASP A 22 7.78 16.39 -6.77
N ASP A 23 7.64 15.07 -6.63
CA ASP A 23 7.67 14.13 -7.76
C ASP A 23 6.31 13.43 -7.96
N PRO A 24 5.48 13.91 -8.91
CA PRO A 24 4.20 13.26 -9.22
C PRO A 24 4.32 11.87 -9.82
N ALA A 25 5.46 11.48 -10.40
CA ALA A 25 5.67 10.13 -10.90
C ALA A 25 5.99 9.19 -9.73
N GLY A 26 6.97 9.57 -8.91
CA GLY A 26 7.31 8.89 -7.65
C GLY A 26 6.10 8.73 -6.73
N PHE A 27 5.29 9.78 -6.55
CA PHE A 27 4.07 9.69 -5.73
C PHE A 27 3.12 8.58 -6.21
N ARG A 28 2.93 8.43 -7.53
CA ARG A 28 2.05 7.38 -8.09
C ARG A 28 2.64 5.99 -7.95
N GLU A 29 3.96 5.88 -8.08
CA GLU A 29 4.70 4.64 -7.87
C GLU A 29 4.59 4.21 -6.41
N GLU A 30 4.87 5.12 -5.47
CA GLU A 30 4.83 4.85 -4.04
C GLU A 30 3.42 4.48 -3.57
N VAL A 31 2.39 5.24 -3.96
CA VAL A 31 0.99 4.86 -3.69
C VAL A 31 0.65 3.47 -4.22
N ARG A 32 1.14 3.12 -5.42
CA ARG A 32 0.89 1.80 -6.00
C ARG A 32 1.60 0.71 -5.19
N THR A 33 2.86 0.92 -4.82
CA THR A 33 3.65 -0.01 -4.03
C THR A 33 3.01 -0.24 -2.68
N THR A 34 2.73 0.82 -1.90
CA THR A 34 2.07 0.72 -0.60
C THR A 34 0.71 0.05 -0.70
N LEU A 35 -0.11 0.38 -1.71
CA LEU A 35 -1.41 -0.27 -1.88
C LEU A 35 -1.28 -1.78 -2.15
N LEU A 36 -0.34 -2.18 -3.01
CA LEU A 36 -0.11 -3.60 -3.31
C LEU A 36 0.46 -4.35 -2.11
N HIS A 37 1.33 -3.71 -1.33
CA HIS A 37 1.86 -4.23 -0.07
C HIS A 37 0.73 -4.55 0.91
N GLU A 38 -0.16 -3.59 1.18
CA GLU A 38 -1.32 -3.78 2.08
C GLU A 38 -2.31 -4.84 1.56
N ILE A 39 -2.53 -4.91 0.25
CA ILE A 39 -3.31 -5.99 -0.37
C ILE A 39 -2.63 -7.35 -0.13
N GLY A 40 -1.31 -7.42 -0.27
CA GLY A 40 -0.55 -8.63 -0.02
C GLY A 40 -0.72 -9.14 1.40
N HIS A 41 -0.59 -8.26 2.40
CA HIS A 41 -0.87 -8.61 3.79
C HIS A 41 -2.32 -9.04 4.01
N TYR A 42 -3.28 -8.35 3.39
CA TYR A 42 -4.69 -8.76 3.46
C TYR A 42 -4.92 -10.18 2.91
N LEU A 43 -4.14 -10.58 1.90
CA LEU A 43 -4.17 -11.92 1.31
C LEU A 43 -3.31 -12.95 2.06
N GLY A 44 -2.60 -12.55 3.11
CA GLY A 44 -1.77 -13.43 3.95
C GLY A 44 -0.32 -13.60 3.48
N LEU A 45 0.19 -12.68 2.66
CA LEU A 45 1.61 -12.61 2.31
C LEU A 45 2.42 -11.99 3.45
N ASP A 46 3.62 -12.53 3.68
CA ASP A 46 4.63 -11.98 4.58
C ASP A 46 5.64 -11.09 3.83
N GLU A 47 6.58 -10.49 4.55
CA GLU A 47 7.60 -9.59 3.99
C GLU A 47 8.42 -10.26 2.87
N ASP A 48 8.83 -11.53 3.06
CA ASP A 48 9.63 -12.25 2.08
C ASP A 48 8.84 -12.46 0.76
N ASP A 49 7.54 -12.74 0.88
CA ASP A 49 6.63 -12.81 -0.27
C ASP A 49 6.49 -11.46 -1.00
N LEU A 50 6.42 -10.35 -0.27
CA LEU A 50 6.31 -9.01 -0.84
C LEU A 50 7.60 -8.58 -1.55
N ASP A 51 8.76 -8.82 -0.93
CA ASP A 51 10.09 -8.60 -1.49
C ASP A 51 10.28 -9.36 -2.80
N ALA A 52 9.88 -10.64 -2.83
CA ALA A 52 9.97 -11.47 -4.04
C ALA A 52 9.13 -10.92 -5.21
N ARG A 53 8.17 -10.04 -4.94
CA ARG A 53 7.28 -9.39 -5.91
C ARG A 53 7.68 -7.93 -6.19
N GLY A 54 8.72 -7.41 -5.54
CA GLY A 54 9.19 -6.03 -5.69
C GLY A 54 8.26 -5.00 -5.09
N ILE A 55 7.52 -5.38 -4.04
CA ILE A 55 6.57 -4.51 -3.33
C ILE A 55 6.76 -4.57 -1.79
N GLY A 56 7.90 -5.10 -1.35
CA GLY A 56 8.32 -5.05 0.06
C GLY A 56 8.69 -3.64 0.48
#